data_AF-A0A9D8PKF8-F1
#
_entry.id   AF-A0A9D8PKF8-F1
#
_cell.length_a   1.000
_cell.length_b   1.000
_cell.length_c   1.000
_cell.angle_alpha   90.00
_cell.angle_beta   90.00
_cell.angle_gamma   90.00
#
_symmetry.space_group_name_H-M   'P 1'
#
loop_
_entity.id
_entity.type
_entity.pdbx_description
1 polymer ?
#
loop_
_entity_poly.entity_id
_entity_poly.type
_entity_poly.pdbx_seq_one_letter_code
_entity_poly.pdbx_strand_id
1 'polypeptide(L)'
;MHSALVDAMTDAPVIFDKPIPERQVGPPYENYTHPVMGTIVITAGFMEPSGHGFKSTARKAIYADGSVRVSQPGNYNIGIDYTKGFGTNVVCMYSGTVVQAGFEGGYGNRIHIELDQRFVFNGQSHTCFQAYAHCLRLLKSVGQRVSQGEAIAIEAGHGSSGPHDYGSHVDLDTYCMIDGEKHHLNPDLLGRGLKPEDAILPVGVLRKGSKGYAVRWLQLKLGIEPDGDFGSGTMGAVEDFQRRQGDLAVDGEAGENTCTRLGLVEYAIFAKKNSKAVSDLNNTPADDFDVVATDPHQPLFANWVKDEEEHWLFELKEEVKGQFNWLLPKKDVVVIHGYSSPIHDLDDTVATGDIVMSQADVSQGRWDLALEVSPTQGCALATAEPEGLSSGGVASSHEIMRRDLANLTPQRLAGLKKVSDRLKVPVEIILALASRESHLGALLGLFGNEPGWGDRNQAWGILQVDKRFHTIRGLDDPFSEAHVEQAIGIFASYRDQVQRKHPGWADEFVLKGACVAYNSGVSNVQTINGMNSGTTHNDYGDDVIARAQFARDKI
;
A
#
# COMPACT_ATOMS: atom_id res chain seq x y z
N MET A 1 12.12 -30.52 -32.34
CA MET A 1 13.10 -29.69 -31.62
C MET A 1 12.56 -28.26 -31.52
N HIS A 2 11.61 -28.05 -30.61
CA HIS A 2 11.12 -26.73 -30.21
C HIS A 2 10.73 -26.84 -28.73
N SER A 3 10.93 -25.75 -27.99
CA SER A 3 10.73 -25.63 -26.53
C SER A 3 11.92 -26.07 -25.67
N ALA A 4 12.97 -25.27 -25.72
CA ALA A 4 13.79 -24.97 -24.54
C ALA A 4 13.78 -23.44 -24.41
N LEU A 5 13.54 -22.92 -23.20
CA LEU A 5 13.39 -21.51 -22.81
C LEU A 5 11.96 -20.93 -22.87
N VAL A 6 11.05 -21.54 -22.10
CA VAL A 6 10.13 -20.72 -21.31
C VAL A 6 10.70 -20.76 -19.89
N ASP A 7 11.66 -19.89 -19.59
CA ASP A 7 12.09 -19.68 -18.22
C ASP A 7 10.85 -19.30 -17.40
N ALA A 8 10.67 -19.99 -16.28
CA ALA A 8 9.56 -19.79 -15.36
C ALA A 8 9.43 -18.31 -15.02
N MET A 9 8.29 -17.71 -15.38
CA MET A 9 7.99 -16.33 -15.02
C MET A 9 7.94 -16.20 -13.50
N THR A 10 8.70 -15.27 -12.92
CA THR A 10 8.73 -15.03 -11.47
C THR A 10 7.78 -13.92 -11.05
N ASP A 11 7.46 -12.95 -11.94
CA ASP A 11 6.66 -11.76 -11.60
C ASP A 11 5.38 -11.63 -12.42
N ALA A 12 4.38 -10.97 -11.83
CA ALA A 12 3.18 -10.55 -12.52
C ALA A 12 3.46 -9.32 -13.41
N PRO A 13 2.88 -9.24 -14.63
CA PRO A 13 2.94 -8.02 -15.43
C PRO A 13 2.38 -6.81 -14.67
N VAL A 14 3.10 -5.70 -14.70
CA VAL A 14 2.63 -4.43 -14.12
C VAL A 14 1.95 -3.61 -15.21
N ILE A 15 0.61 -3.61 -15.20
CA ILE A 15 -0.25 -2.82 -16.09
C ILE A 15 -1.09 -1.88 -15.22
N PHE A 16 -0.82 -0.58 -15.26
CA PHE A 16 -1.65 0.40 -14.55
C PHE A 16 -3.07 0.46 -15.12
N ASP A 17 -4.01 0.99 -14.34
CA ASP A 17 -5.41 1.24 -14.72
C ASP A 17 -5.59 2.13 -15.96
N LYS A 18 -4.52 2.77 -16.43
CA LYS A 18 -4.45 3.53 -17.68
C LYS A 18 -3.01 3.54 -18.24
N PRO A 19 -2.82 3.79 -19.55
CA PRO A 19 -1.49 3.77 -20.18
C PRO A 19 -0.55 4.88 -19.69
N ILE A 20 0.73 4.56 -19.57
CA ILE A 20 1.77 5.53 -19.22
C ILE A 20 1.86 6.62 -20.31
N PRO A 21 1.87 7.92 -19.93
CA PRO A 21 1.86 8.99 -20.90
C PRO A 21 3.22 9.12 -21.60
N GLU A 22 3.22 9.20 -22.93
CA GLU A 22 4.41 9.48 -23.76
C GLU A 22 4.43 10.94 -24.28
N ARG A 23 3.96 11.86 -23.43
CA ARG A 23 3.72 13.27 -23.75
C ARG A 23 4.03 14.15 -22.54
N GLN A 24 4.05 15.47 -22.74
CA GLN A 24 4.12 16.42 -21.64
C GLN A 24 2.94 16.22 -20.67
N VAL A 25 3.25 16.10 -19.39
CA VAL A 25 2.27 16.01 -18.30
C VAL A 25 2.33 17.32 -17.50
N GLY A 26 1.20 17.76 -16.97
CA GLY A 26 1.14 18.97 -16.18
C GLY A 26 -0.01 18.92 -15.17
N PRO A 27 -0.01 19.81 -14.17
CA PRO A 27 -1.05 19.84 -13.16
C PRO A 27 -2.44 20.15 -13.75
N PRO A 28 -3.52 19.57 -13.21
CA PRO A 28 -3.51 18.57 -12.12
C PRO A 28 -3.01 17.21 -12.62
N TYR A 29 -2.04 16.63 -11.90
CA TYR A 29 -1.47 15.33 -12.25
C TYR A 29 -2.48 14.21 -11.95
N GLU A 30 -2.47 13.17 -12.78
CA GLU A 30 -3.37 12.03 -12.64
C GLU A 30 -2.77 10.91 -11.78
N ASN A 31 -3.65 10.20 -11.06
CA ASN A 31 -3.31 8.96 -10.38
C ASN A 31 -3.28 7.78 -11.36
N TYR A 32 -2.33 6.88 -11.12
CA TYR A 32 -2.17 5.58 -11.78
C TYR A 32 -2.15 4.51 -10.68
N THR A 33 -2.97 3.48 -10.80
CA THR A 33 -3.14 2.47 -9.74
C THR A 33 -2.78 1.09 -10.26
N HIS A 34 -1.98 0.35 -9.48
CA HIS A 34 -1.64 -1.05 -9.73
C HIS A 34 -1.41 -1.79 -8.41
N PRO A 35 -1.80 -3.07 -8.26
CA PRO A 35 -1.66 -3.79 -6.98
C PRO A 35 -0.23 -3.86 -6.41
N VAL A 36 0.79 -4.01 -7.26
CA VAL A 36 2.20 -4.03 -6.83
C VAL A 36 2.75 -2.63 -6.55
N MET A 37 2.42 -1.68 -7.43
CA MET A 37 3.01 -0.34 -7.37
C MET A 37 2.20 0.60 -6.48
N GLY A 38 1.03 0.18 -5.97
CA GLY A 38 0.05 1.04 -5.31
C GLY A 38 -0.47 2.13 -6.25
N THR A 39 -0.99 3.20 -5.66
CA THR A 39 -1.32 4.43 -6.39
C THR A 39 -0.07 5.32 -6.47
N ILE A 40 0.30 5.72 -7.69
CA ILE A 40 1.35 6.69 -7.97
C ILE A 40 0.78 7.88 -8.73
N VAL A 41 1.41 9.04 -8.59
CA VAL A 41 1.16 10.21 -9.42
C VAL A 41 2.29 10.33 -10.43
N ILE A 42 1.99 10.26 -11.73
CA ILE A 42 3.00 10.50 -12.76
C ILE A 42 3.14 12.02 -12.95
N THR A 43 4.30 12.55 -12.58
CA THR A 43 4.65 13.97 -12.67
C THR A 43 5.42 14.30 -13.94
N ALA A 44 5.97 13.30 -14.62
CA ALA A 44 6.47 13.43 -15.98
C ALA A 44 6.33 12.13 -16.78
N GLY A 45 5.89 12.23 -18.02
CA GLY A 45 5.71 11.12 -18.94
C GLY A 45 7.02 10.62 -19.56
N PHE A 46 6.91 9.44 -20.17
CA PHE A 46 8.01 8.80 -20.88
C PHE A 46 8.47 9.68 -22.05
N MET A 47 9.76 10.01 -22.06
CA MET A 47 10.37 10.87 -23.09
C MET A 47 9.74 12.28 -23.21
N GLU A 48 9.22 12.83 -22.11
CA GLU A 48 8.60 14.15 -22.05
C GLU A 48 9.53 15.28 -22.53
N PRO A 49 9.08 16.18 -23.43
CA PRO A 49 9.98 17.04 -24.21
C PRO A 49 10.49 18.31 -23.52
N SER A 50 10.07 18.63 -22.28
CA SER A 50 10.51 19.86 -21.60
C SER A 50 10.50 19.72 -20.07
N GLY A 51 11.21 20.61 -19.35
CA GLY A 51 11.23 20.63 -17.88
C GLY A 51 12.36 19.85 -17.20
N HIS A 52 13.18 19.12 -17.96
CA HIS A 52 14.22 18.23 -17.42
C HIS A 52 15.65 18.68 -17.77
N GLY A 53 16.63 18.13 -17.05
CA GLY A 53 18.05 18.42 -17.26
C GLY A 53 18.56 18.02 -18.64
N PHE A 54 19.50 18.80 -19.17
CA PHE A 54 20.07 18.62 -20.52
C PHE A 54 20.79 17.28 -20.67
N LYS A 55 20.44 16.52 -21.72
CA LYS A 55 21.11 15.28 -22.11
C LYS A 55 22.08 15.59 -23.26
N SER A 56 23.38 15.44 -22.99
CA SER A 56 24.45 15.82 -23.92
C SER A 56 24.64 14.88 -25.11
N THR A 57 23.99 13.71 -25.09
CA THR A 57 24.09 12.69 -26.14
C THR A 57 22.69 12.28 -26.58
N ALA A 58 22.59 11.83 -27.82
CA ALA A 58 21.33 11.31 -28.35
C ALA A 58 20.90 10.05 -27.58
N ARG A 59 19.59 9.87 -27.41
CA ARG A 59 18.99 8.73 -26.70
C ARG A 59 18.05 7.99 -27.63
N LYS A 60 18.11 6.65 -27.60
CA LYS A 60 17.17 5.78 -28.30
C LYS A 60 16.11 5.30 -27.33
N ALA A 61 14.86 5.37 -27.72
CA ALA A 61 13.72 4.97 -26.92
C ALA A 61 12.75 4.12 -27.73
N ILE A 62 12.14 3.11 -27.11
CA ILE A 62 11.10 2.27 -27.67
C ILE A 62 9.78 2.63 -26.99
N TYR A 63 8.84 3.09 -27.80
CA TYR A 63 7.54 3.59 -27.35
C TYR A 63 6.53 2.43 -27.23
N ALA A 64 5.40 2.67 -26.57
CA ALA A 64 4.34 1.67 -26.34
C ALA A 64 3.82 1.03 -27.64
N ASP A 65 3.89 1.75 -28.76
CA ASP A 65 3.56 1.25 -30.10
C ASP A 65 4.65 0.32 -30.71
N GLY A 66 5.75 0.09 -30.00
CA GLY A 66 6.89 -0.69 -30.44
C GLY A 66 7.88 0.05 -31.35
N SER A 67 7.64 1.34 -31.64
CA SER A 67 8.51 2.14 -32.51
C SER A 67 9.78 2.58 -31.79
N VAL A 68 10.92 2.51 -32.49
CA VAL A 68 12.19 3.07 -32.01
C VAL A 68 12.32 4.52 -32.47
N ARG A 69 12.52 5.45 -31.55
CA ARG A 69 12.73 6.88 -31.86
C ARG A 69 14.03 7.38 -31.23
N VAL A 70 14.63 8.38 -31.88
CA VAL A 70 15.90 8.98 -31.44
C VAL A 70 15.67 10.42 -31.01
N SER A 71 15.92 10.71 -29.75
CA SER A 71 15.93 12.08 -29.22
C SER A 71 17.33 12.67 -29.32
N GLN A 72 17.44 13.81 -30.00
CA GLN A 72 18.69 14.55 -30.14
C GLN A 72 19.11 15.17 -28.79
N PRO A 73 20.37 15.60 -28.61
CA PRO A 73 20.79 16.31 -27.40
C PRO A 73 19.85 17.49 -27.08
N GLY A 74 19.40 17.58 -25.83
CA GLY A 74 18.34 18.50 -25.43
C GLY A 74 17.80 18.24 -24.02
N ASN A 75 16.78 19.00 -23.63
CA ASN A 75 16.10 18.86 -22.35
C ASN A 75 14.86 17.99 -22.55
N TYR A 76 14.85 16.78 -21.98
CA TYR A 76 13.70 15.88 -21.99
C TYR A 76 13.86 14.84 -20.88
N ASN A 77 12.74 14.27 -20.45
CA ASN A 77 12.78 13.11 -19.56
C ASN A 77 13.26 11.88 -20.33
N ILE A 78 13.90 10.93 -19.66
CA ILE A 78 14.34 9.66 -20.26
C ILE A 78 13.39 8.53 -19.86
N GLY A 79 12.97 8.54 -18.60
CA GLY A 79 12.03 7.59 -18.01
C GLY A 79 10.68 8.24 -17.77
N ILE A 80 10.00 7.76 -16.73
CA ILE A 80 8.87 8.49 -16.13
C ILE A 80 9.32 9.09 -14.81
N ASP A 81 8.72 10.22 -14.45
CA ASP A 81 8.80 10.72 -13.08
C ASP A 81 7.48 10.38 -12.40
N TYR A 82 7.55 9.70 -11.26
CA TYR A 82 6.37 9.45 -10.45
C TYR A 82 6.65 9.78 -8.98
N THR A 83 5.61 10.07 -8.23
CA THR A 83 5.71 10.31 -6.79
C THR A 83 4.61 9.57 -6.05
N LYS A 84 4.96 8.99 -4.91
CA LYS A 84 4.02 8.66 -3.83
C LYS A 84 4.09 9.67 -2.70
N GLY A 85 5.15 10.46 -2.65
CA GLY A 85 5.40 11.49 -1.66
C GLY A 85 6.76 11.33 -0.99
N PHE A 86 7.30 12.44 -0.49
CA PHE A 86 8.61 12.46 0.14
C PHE A 86 8.66 11.49 1.32
N GLY A 87 9.71 10.68 1.40
CA GLY A 87 9.90 9.70 2.48
C GLY A 87 9.15 8.38 2.30
N THR A 88 8.37 8.22 1.22
CA THR A 88 7.69 6.94 0.92
C THR A 88 8.68 5.88 0.42
N ASN A 89 8.26 4.61 0.48
CA ASN A 89 9.03 3.52 -0.12
C ASN A 89 8.97 3.60 -1.65
N VAL A 90 10.14 3.62 -2.27
CA VAL A 90 10.32 3.26 -3.68
C VAL A 90 10.35 1.74 -3.74
N VAL A 91 9.40 1.14 -4.45
CA VAL A 91 9.26 -0.31 -4.57
C VAL A 91 9.77 -0.82 -5.91
N CYS A 92 10.29 -2.04 -5.90
CA CYS A 92 10.78 -2.75 -7.08
C CYS A 92 9.59 -3.08 -8.00
N MET A 93 9.62 -2.62 -9.25
CA MET A 93 8.51 -2.87 -10.19
C MET A 93 8.59 -4.29 -10.76
N TYR A 94 9.79 -4.80 -11.02
CA TYR A 94 10.06 -6.19 -11.38
C TYR A 94 11.28 -6.71 -10.61
N SER A 95 11.24 -7.98 -10.21
CA SER A 95 12.31 -8.71 -9.55
C SER A 95 13.59 -8.72 -10.36
N GLY A 96 14.71 -8.80 -9.65
CA GLY A 96 16.02 -8.83 -10.28
C GLY A 96 17.16 -8.79 -9.28
N THR A 97 18.33 -8.42 -9.79
CA THR A 97 19.56 -8.28 -8.99
C THR A 97 20.06 -6.85 -9.06
N VAL A 98 20.39 -6.27 -7.91
CA VAL A 98 20.97 -4.92 -7.84
C VAL A 98 22.37 -4.93 -8.45
N VAL A 99 22.57 -4.21 -9.55
CA VAL A 99 23.85 -4.14 -10.27
C VAL A 99 24.62 -2.86 -9.99
N GLN A 100 23.93 -1.81 -9.53
CA GLN A 100 24.55 -0.55 -9.11
C GLN A 100 23.70 0.10 -8.02
N ALA A 101 24.32 0.61 -6.97
CA ALA A 101 23.65 1.33 -5.90
C ALA A 101 24.61 2.38 -5.31
N GLY A 102 24.25 3.65 -5.36
CA GLY A 102 25.02 4.73 -4.76
C GLY A 102 24.64 6.11 -5.29
N PHE A 103 25.46 7.10 -4.96
CA PHE A 103 25.28 8.47 -5.43
C PHE A 103 25.77 8.61 -6.89
N GLU A 104 24.94 9.20 -7.76
CA GLU A 104 25.17 9.33 -9.21
C GLU A 104 24.91 10.77 -9.71
N GLY A 105 25.65 11.72 -9.16
CA GLY A 105 25.64 13.12 -9.62
C GLY A 105 24.24 13.75 -9.57
N GLY A 106 23.75 14.24 -10.70
CA GLY A 106 22.43 14.86 -10.81
C GLY A 106 21.26 13.94 -10.46
N TYR A 107 21.44 12.61 -10.50
CA TYR A 107 20.41 11.65 -10.09
C TYR A 107 20.31 11.47 -8.57
N GLY A 108 21.24 12.04 -7.79
CA GLY A 108 21.32 11.79 -6.35
C GLY A 108 21.59 10.33 -6.04
N ASN A 109 20.98 9.78 -4.99
CA ASN A 109 21.07 8.34 -4.72
C ASN A 109 20.21 7.57 -5.73
N ARG A 110 20.85 6.63 -6.42
CA ARG A 110 20.25 5.84 -7.49
C ARG A 110 20.55 4.36 -7.32
N ILE A 111 19.56 3.53 -7.62
CA ILE A 111 19.70 2.07 -7.64
C ILE A 111 19.29 1.51 -9.00
N HIS A 112 20.12 0.62 -9.55
CA HIS A 112 19.90 -0.09 -10.80
C HIS A 112 19.72 -1.57 -10.54
N ILE A 113 18.68 -2.14 -11.14
CA ILE A 113 18.30 -3.53 -11.00
C ILE A 113 18.32 -4.16 -12.39
N GLU A 114 19.12 -5.21 -12.57
CA GLU A 114 19.03 -6.10 -13.74
C GLU A 114 17.85 -7.04 -13.52
N LEU A 115 16.84 -6.94 -14.40
CA LEU A 115 15.58 -7.65 -14.24
C LEU A 115 15.72 -9.12 -14.63
N ASP A 116 15.02 -9.99 -13.90
CA ASP A 116 14.81 -11.37 -14.36
C ASP A 116 13.91 -11.40 -15.60
N GLN A 117 12.98 -10.44 -15.68
CA GLN A 117 12.11 -10.29 -16.84
C GLN A 117 12.90 -9.79 -18.07
N ARG A 118 12.70 -10.52 -19.17
CA ARG A 118 13.23 -10.21 -20.50
C ARG A 118 12.25 -9.36 -21.29
N PHE A 119 12.77 -8.49 -22.16
CA PHE A 119 11.98 -7.84 -23.20
C PHE A 119 12.25 -8.52 -24.54
N VAL A 120 11.19 -8.86 -25.27
CA VAL A 120 11.30 -9.43 -26.62
C VAL A 120 11.09 -8.33 -27.63
N PHE A 121 12.11 -8.07 -28.45
CA PHE A 121 12.08 -7.06 -29.50
C PHE A 121 12.60 -7.67 -30.81
N ASN A 122 11.87 -7.50 -31.91
CA ASN A 122 12.20 -8.09 -33.22
C ASN A 122 12.53 -9.60 -33.16
N GLY A 123 11.82 -10.34 -32.30
CA GLY A 123 12.00 -11.79 -32.12
C GLY A 123 13.24 -12.18 -31.33
N GLN A 124 13.96 -11.23 -30.74
CA GLN A 124 15.12 -11.48 -29.87
C GLN A 124 14.82 -11.09 -28.43
N SER A 125 15.36 -11.86 -27.48
CA SER A 125 15.19 -11.63 -26.04
C SER A 125 16.35 -10.81 -25.49
N HIS A 126 16.07 -9.69 -24.83
CA HIS A 126 17.06 -8.74 -24.33
C HIS A 126 17.03 -8.61 -22.80
N THR A 127 18.21 -8.33 -22.22
CA THR A 127 18.34 -8.03 -20.78
C THR A 127 17.85 -6.63 -20.53
N CYS A 128 17.04 -6.48 -19.49
CA CYS A 128 16.42 -5.23 -19.14
C CYS A 128 16.77 -4.82 -17.72
N PHE A 129 16.62 -3.53 -17.47
CA PHE A 129 17.05 -2.90 -16.25
C PHE A 129 16.02 -1.84 -15.85
N GLN A 130 15.91 -1.63 -14.54
CA GLN A 130 15.20 -0.49 -13.97
C GLN A 130 16.13 0.28 -13.05
N ALA A 131 16.18 1.59 -13.25
CA ALA A 131 16.98 2.49 -12.44
C ALA A 131 16.09 3.55 -11.79
N TYR A 132 16.15 3.61 -10.46
CA TYR A 132 15.33 4.47 -9.61
C TYR A 132 16.22 5.53 -8.99
N ALA A 133 15.99 6.80 -9.32
CA ALA A 133 16.81 7.94 -8.90
C ALA A 133 16.10 8.85 -7.90
N HIS A 134 16.78 9.93 -7.53
CA HIS A 134 16.30 10.98 -6.62
C HIS A 134 15.94 10.49 -5.21
N CYS A 135 16.50 9.36 -4.80
CA CYS A 135 16.18 8.72 -3.53
C CYS A 135 16.87 9.41 -2.35
N LEU A 136 16.19 9.47 -1.19
CA LEU A 136 16.77 9.88 0.08
C LEU A 136 17.89 8.93 0.49
N ARG A 137 17.61 7.62 0.43
CA ARG A 137 18.55 6.54 0.71
C ARG A 137 18.18 5.29 -0.07
N LEU A 138 19.16 4.43 -0.28
CA LEU A 138 18.97 3.11 -0.88
C LEU A 138 18.85 2.07 0.24
N LEU A 139 17.93 1.11 0.08
CA LEU A 139 17.67 0.04 1.05
C LEU A 139 18.39 -1.25 0.70
N LYS A 140 19.02 -1.30 -0.47
CA LYS A 140 19.65 -2.49 -1.04
C LYS A 140 21.05 -2.16 -1.52
N SER A 141 21.89 -3.18 -1.54
CA SER A 141 23.30 -3.10 -1.95
C SER A 141 23.56 -3.92 -3.21
N VAL A 142 24.63 -3.58 -3.94
CA VAL A 142 25.05 -4.32 -5.15
C VAL A 142 25.21 -5.81 -4.85
N GLY A 143 24.67 -6.65 -5.73
CA GLY A 143 24.64 -8.11 -5.63
C GLY A 143 23.41 -8.66 -4.88
N GLN A 144 22.61 -7.81 -4.24
CA GLN A 144 21.39 -8.24 -3.55
C GLN A 144 20.29 -8.55 -4.57
N ARG A 145 19.63 -9.70 -4.40
CA ARG A 145 18.40 -10.02 -5.12
C ARG A 145 17.23 -9.28 -4.49
N VAL A 146 16.34 -8.76 -5.32
CA VAL A 146 15.16 -8.00 -4.92
C VAL A 146 13.93 -8.56 -5.64
N SER A 147 12.80 -8.56 -4.95
CA SER A 147 11.53 -9.10 -5.46
C SER A 147 10.57 -7.98 -5.86
N GLN A 148 9.67 -8.26 -6.80
CA GLN A 148 8.57 -7.35 -7.16
C GLN A 148 7.79 -6.90 -5.91
N GLY A 149 7.53 -5.60 -5.80
CA GLY A 149 6.88 -4.95 -4.64
C GLY A 149 7.80 -4.68 -3.44
N GLU A 150 9.02 -5.23 -3.43
CA GLU A 150 9.96 -5.02 -2.32
C GLU A 150 10.46 -3.57 -2.27
N ALA A 151 10.53 -2.97 -1.08
CA ALA A 151 11.09 -1.63 -0.90
C ALA A 151 12.60 -1.65 -1.19
N ILE A 152 13.04 -0.81 -2.14
CA ILE A 152 14.43 -0.75 -2.62
C ILE A 152 15.13 0.58 -2.30
N ALA A 153 14.37 1.64 -2.08
CA ALA A 153 14.86 2.96 -1.71
C ALA A 153 13.76 3.77 -1.01
N ILE A 154 14.10 4.96 -0.53
CA ILE A 154 13.16 5.94 0.02
C ILE A 154 13.09 7.15 -0.92
N GLU A 155 11.90 7.60 -1.27
CA GLU A 155 11.67 8.71 -2.20
C GLU A 155 12.14 10.05 -1.59
N ALA A 156 12.70 10.92 -2.44
CA ALA A 156 12.97 12.32 -2.13
C ALA A 156 12.95 13.14 -3.43
N GLY A 157 13.67 14.26 -3.47
CA GLY A 157 14.07 14.94 -4.69
C GLY A 157 15.59 15.07 -4.73
N HIS A 158 16.31 13.99 -4.44
CA HIS A 158 17.74 14.05 -4.21
C HIS A 158 18.51 14.39 -5.48
N GLY A 159 19.25 15.49 -5.48
CA GLY A 159 20.11 15.92 -6.58
C GLY A 159 21.58 15.92 -6.20
N SER A 160 22.36 16.81 -6.83
CA SER A 160 23.80 16.87 -6.62
C SER A 160 24.19 17.41 -5.23
N SER A 161 23.35 18.26 -4.65
CA SER A 161 23.66 19.06 -3.45
C SER A 161 22.89 18.60 -2.22
N GLY A 162 21.82 17.82 -2.38
CA GLY A 162 21.09 17.26 -1.26
C GLY A 162 19.74 16.63 -1.62
N PRO A 163 19.00 16.13 -0.62
CA PRO A 163 17.73 15.40 -0.78
C PRO A 163 16.54 16.27 -1.23
N HIS A 164 16.71 17.59 -1.31
CA HIS A 164 15.65 18.56 -1.65
C HIS A 164 15.97 19.41 -2.89
N ASP A 165 16.95 19.01 -3.70
CA ASP A 165 17.31 19.73 -4.92
C ASP A 165 16.14 19.81 -5.92
N TYR A 166 15.26 18.81 -5.88
CA TYR A 166 14.05 18.73 -6.68
C TYR A 166 12.81 18.56 -5.80
N GLY A 167 11.62 18.77 -6.39
CA GLY A 167 10.38 18.32 -5.77
C GLY A 167 10.39 16.80 -5.59
N SER A 168 9.60 16.27 -4.66
CA SER A 168 9.58 14.83 -4.40
C SER A 168 9.12 14.06 -5.64
N HIS A 169 9.97 13.18 -6.15
CA HIS A 169 9.67 12.23 -7.21
C HIS A 169 10.77 11.16 -7.33
N VAL A 170 10.44 10.09 -8.02
CA VAL A 170 11.35 9.06 -8.50
C VAL A 170 11.43 9.21 -10.02
N ASP A 171 12.63 9.47 -10.54
CA ASP A 171 12.94 9.26 -11.97
C ASP A 171 13.21 7.75 -12.15
N LEU A 172 12.31 7.09 -12.89
CA LEU A 172 12.35 5.68 -13.24
C LEU A 172 12.69 5.49 -14.70
N ASP A 173 13.94 5.10 -14.96
CA ASP A 173 14.43 4.71 -16.28
C ASP A 173 14.34 3.18 -16.43
N THR A 174 13.44 2.72 -17.30
CA THR A 174 13.38 1.32 -17.75
C THR A 174 14.12 1.22 -19.08
N TYR A 175 15.07 0.30 -19.21
CA TYR A 175 15.88 0.19 -20.43
C TYR A 175 16.39 -1.22 -20.69
N CYS A 176 16.78 -1.52 -21.93
CA CYS A 176 17.48 -2.75 -22.28
C CYS A 176 18.72 -2.46 -23.14
N MET A 177 19.62 -3.44 -23.20
CA MET A 177 20.80 -3.39 -24.08
C MET A 177 20.50 -4.18 -25.36
N ILE A 178 20.51 -3.50 -26.50
CA ILE A 178 20.26 -4.07 -27.84
C ILE A 178 21.48 -3.75 -28.70
N ASP A 179 22.15 -4.78 -29.22
CA ASP A 179 23.38 -4.67 -30.02
C ASP A 179 24.48 -3.81 -29.36
N GLY A 180 24.58 -3.87 -28.03
CA GLY A 180 25.54 -3.10 -27.25
C GLY A 180 25.13 -1.65 -26.98
N GLU A 181 23.95 -1.21 -27.43
CA GLU A 181 23.43 0.13 -27.22
C GLU A 181 22.24 0.14 -26.25
N LYS A 182 22.22 1.14 -25.36
CA LYS A 182 21.13 1.37 -24.42
C LYS A 182 19.89 1.90 -25.15
N HIS A 183 18.78 1.20 -24.99
CA HIS A 183 17.46 1.64 -25.46
C HIS A 183 16.53 1.80 -24.26
N HIS A 184 16.02 3.01 -24.05
CA HIS A 184 15.01 3.30 -23.04
C HIS A 184 13.67 2.75 -23.47
N LEU A 185 12.86 2.26 -22.53
CA LEU A 185 11.58 1.63 -22.82
C LEU A 185 10.47 2.36 -22.09
N ASN A 186 9.33 2.51 -22.77
CA ASN A 186 8.08 2.70 -22.07
C ASN A 186 7.85 1.48 -21.14
N PRO A 187 7.66 1.67 -19.82
CA PRO A 187 7.49 0.55 -18.88
C PRO A 187 6.33 -0.40 -19.23
N ASP A 188 5.27 0.09 -19.90
CA ASP A 188 4.12 -0.71 -20.33
C ASP A 188 4.52 -1.86 -21.28
N LEU A 189 5.65 -1.74 -21.98
CA LEU A 189 6.16 -2.80 -22.88
C LEU A 189 6.55 -4.08 -22.12
N LEU A 190 6.86 -3.98 -20.82
CA LEU A 190 7.10 -5.16 -19.97
C LEU A 190 5.79 -5.86 -19.59
N GLY A 191 4.65 -5.22 -19.86
CA GLY A 191 3.29 -5.73 -19.72
C GLY A 191 2.85 -6.77 -20.77
N ARG A 192 3.69 -7.04 -21.78
CA ARG A 192 3.51 -8.10 -22.80
C ARG A 192 2.22 -8.00 -23.63
N GLY A 193 1.71 -6.79 -23.85
CA GLY A 193 0.54 -6.53 -24.70
C GLY A 193 -0.80 -6.75 -24.01
N LEU A 194 -0.81 -7.03 -22.71
CA LEU A 194 -2.01 -6.99 -21.88
C LEU A 194 -2.49 -5.54 -21.72
N LYS A 195 -3.81 -5.36 -21.73
CA LYS A 195 -4.45 -4.07 -21.52
C LYS A 195 -5.20 -4.06 -20.18
N PRO A 196 -5.53 -2.88 -19.64
CA PRO A 196 -6.29 -2.77 -18.40
C PRO A 196 -7.64 -3.54 -18.44
N GLU A 197 -8.29 -3.58 -19.61
CA GLU A 197 -9.55 -4.30 -19.80
C GLU A 197 -9.46 -5.83 -19.80
N ASP A 198 -8.26 -6.42 -19.91
CA ASP A 198 -8.07 -7.88 -19.94
C ASP A 198 -8.09 -8.52 -18.52
N ALA A 199 -8.52 -7.78 -17.48
CA ALA A 199 -8.57 -8.21 -16.08
C ALA A 199 -9.97 -8.66 -15.62
N ILE A 200 -10.10 -9.83 -14.97
CA ILE A 200 -11.38 -10.36 -14.43
C ILE A 200 -11.69 -9.81 -13.02
N LEU A 201 -12.95 -9.41 -12.76
CA LEU A 201 -13.38 -8.74 -11.52
C LEU A 201 -13.45 -9.67 -10.28
N PRO A 202 -12.97 -9.22 -9.10
CA PRO A 202 -12.94 -10.02 -7.85
C PRO A 202 -14.30 -10.12 -7.14
N VAL A 203 -14.49 -11.14 -6.29
CA VAL A 203 -15.60 -11.20 -5.31
C VAL A 203 -15.43 -10.05 -4.29
N GLY A 204 -16.49 -9.28 -4.01
CA GLY A 204 -16.48 -8.27 -2.94
C GLY A 204 -16.86 -8.84 -1.57
N VAL A 205 -16.97 -7.99 -0.54
CA VAL A 205 -17.37 -8.41 0.83
C VAL A 205 -18.78 -9.03 0.81
N LEU A 206 -18.88 -10.31 1.18
CA LEU A 206 -20.15 -11.04 1.30
C LEU A 206 -20.66 -10.95 2.74
N ARG A 207 -21.91 -10.52 2.93
CA ARG A 207 -22.51 -10.30 4.25
C ARG A 207 -23.97 -10.69 4.27
N LYS A 208 -24.63 -10.64 5.44
CA LYS A 208 -26.06 -10.94 5.56
C LYS A 208 -26.89 -10.13 4.56
N GLY A 209 -27.67 -10.83 3.73
CA GLY A 209 -28.45 -10.25 2.64
C GLY A 209 -27.81 -10.36 1.25
N SER A 210 -26.51 -10.67 1.15
CA SER A 210 -25.87 -11.05 -0.12
C SER A 210 -26.56 -12.27 -0.74
N LYS A 211 -26.60 -12.33 -2.07
CA LYS A 211 -27.24 -13.41 -2.83
C LYS A 211 -26.41 -13.84 -4.04
N GLY A 212 -26.66 -15.03 -4.56
CA GLY A 212 -26.17 -15.51 -5.86
C GLY A 212 -24.95 -16.42 -5.80
N TYR A 213 -24.29 -16.63 -6.95
CA TYR A 213 -23.26 -17.66 -7.10
C TYR A 213 -22.01 -17.46 -6.21
N ALA A 214 -21.64 -16.21 -5.89
CA ALA A 214 -20.56 -15.94 -4.95
C ALA A 214 -20.89 -16.40 -3.52
N VAL A 215 -22.15 -16.24 -3.08
CA VAL A 215 -22.62 -16.74 -1.77
C VAL A 215 -22.67 -18.27 -1.76
N ARG A 216 -23.09 -18.89 -2.87
CA ARG A 216 -23.03 -20.35 -3.01
C ARG A 216 -21.61 -20.86 -2.86
N TRP A 217 -20.65 -20.21 -3.51
CA TRP A 217 -19.25 -20.59 -3.42
C TRP A 217 -18.70 -20.45 -1.99
N LEU A 218 -19.06 -19.37 -1.29
CA LEU A 218 -18.74 -19.18 0.13
C LEU A 218 -19.32 -20.30 1.01
N GLN A 219 -20.62 -20.60 0.86
CA GLN A 219 -21.31 -21.63 1.62
C GLN A 219 -20.70 -23.03 1.44
N LEU A 220 -20.29 -23.35 0.20
CA LEU A 220 -19.55 -24.59 -0.10
C LEU A 220 -18.22 -24.66 0.67
N LYS A 221 -17.42 -23.59 0.66
CA LYS A 221 -16.14 -23.56 1.39
C LYS A 221 -16.33 -23.62 2.90
N LEU A 222 -17.43 -23.08 3.42
CA LEU A 222 -17.81 -23.18 4.83
C LEU A 222 -18.35 -24.56 5.23
N GLY A 223 -18.66 -25.43 4.26
CA GLY A 223 -19.23 -26.76 4.49
C GLY A 223 -20.70 -26.72 4.93
N ILE A 224 -21.45 -25.71 4.50
CA ILE A 224 -22.90 -25.57 4.74
C ILE A 224 -23.70 -25.64 3.44
N GLU A 225 -25.03 -25.75 3.54
CA GLU A 225 -25.92 -25.83 2.38
C GLU A 225 -25.79 -24.57 1.48
N PRO A 226 -25.45 -24.72 0.18
CA PRO A 226 -25.17 -23.60 -0.72
C PRO A 226 -26.43 -23.10 -1.44
N ASP A 227 -27.41 -22.62 -0.67
CA ASP A 227 -28.66 -22.08 -1.20
C ASP A 227 -28.46 -20.77 -1.99
N GLY A 228 -27.34 -20.08 -1.77
CA GLY A 228 -26.99 -18.81 -2.39
C GLY A 228 -27.62 -17.60 -1.70
N ASP A 229 -28.15 -17.79 -0.49
CA ASP A 229 -28.72 -16.75 0.36
C ASP A 229 -27.88 -16.60 1.64
N PHE A 230 -27.29 -15.42 1.82
CA PHE A 230 -26.52 -15.13 3.03
C PHE A 230 -27.48 -14.75 4.16
N GLY A 231 -28.11 -15.76 4.78
CA GLY A 231 -28.99 -15.62 5.93
C GLY A 231 -28.27 -15.65 7.28
N SER A 232 -29.04 -15.76 8.36
CA SER A 232 -28.46 -15.91 9.72
C SER A 232 -27.65 -17.20 9.88
N GLY A 233 -28.00 -18.26 9.15
CA GLY A 233 -27.24 -19.52 9.14
C GLY A 233 -25.84 -19.33 8.53
N THR A 234 -25.77 -18.68 7.36
CA THR A 234 -24.49 -18.35 6.68
C THR A 234 -23.64 -17.41 7.53
N MET A 235 -24.25 -16.39 8.14
CA MET A 235 -23.56 -15.49 9.07
C MET A 235 -22.97 -16.24 10.26
N GLY A 236 -23.77 -17.10 10.91
CA GLY A 236 -23.28 -17.94 12.01
C GLY A 236 -22.13 -18.85 11.59
N ALA A 237 -22.19 -19.43 10.38
CA ALA A 237 -21.11 -20.26 9.86
C ALA A 237 -19.83 -19.45 9.56
N VAL A 238 -19.96 -18.22 9.07
CA VAL A 238 -18.83 -17.30 8.89
C VAL A 238 -18.23 -16.93 10.24
N GLU A 239 -19.04 -16.54 11.22
CA GLU A 239 -18.56 -16.26 12.58
C GLU A 239 -17.84 -17.48 13.19
N ASP A 240 -18.40 -18.67 13.04
CA ASP A 240 -17.80 -19.90 13.56
C ASP A 240 -16.51 -20.27 12.83
N PHE A 241 -16.43 -20.00 11.54
CA PHE A 241 -15.18 -20.09 10.81
C PHE A 241 -14.16 -19.07 11.34
N GLN A 242 -14.52 -17.79 11.45
CA GLN A 242 -13.66 -16.73 11.97
C GLN A 242 -13.15 -17.02 13.38
N ARG A 243 -14.03 -17.48 14.28
CA ARG A 243 -13.68 -17.94 15.65
C ARG A 243 -12.63 -19.04 15.63
N ARG A 244 -12.71 -19.98 14.67
CA ARG A 244 -11.75 -21.08 14.52
C ARG A 244 -10.40 -20.65 13.97
N GLN A 245 -10.35 -19.54 13.23
CA GLN A 245 -9.10 -19.02 12.67
C GLN A 245 -8.25 -18.28 13.71
N GLY A 246 -8.87 -17.70 14.73
CA GLY A 246 -8.19 -17.11 15.90
C GLY A 246 -7.54 -15.74 15.67
N ASP A 247 -7.28 -15.37 14.42
CA ASP A 247 -6.73 -14.07 13.98
C ASP A 247 -7.70 -13.25 13.12
N LEU A 248 -8.85 -13.81 12.76
CA LEU A 248 -9.92 -13.11 12.05
C LEU A 248 -10.85 -12.40 13.04
N ALA A 249 -11.28 -11.19 12.67
CA ALA A 249 -12.42 -10.55 13.33
C ALA A 249 -13.66 -11.45 13.20
N VAL A 250 -14.41 -11.62 14.29
CA VAL A 250 -15.65 -12.39 14.31
C VAL A 250 -16.80 -11.42 14.09
N ASP A 251 -16.92 -10.93 12.86
CA ASP A 251 -17.90 -9.93 12.43
C ASP A 251 -19.07 -10.54 11.63
N GLY A 252 -18.98 -11.81 11.27
CA GLY A 252 -20.00 -12.49 10.47
C GLY A 252 -20.03 -12.07 9.00
N GLU A 253 -19.02 -11.32 8.53
CA GLU A 253 -18.83 -10.92 7.14
C GLU A 253 -17.66 -11.68 6.49
N ALA A 254 -17.88 -12.17 5.27
CA ALA A 254 -16.84 -12.77 4.44
C ALA A 254 -16.19 -11.72 3.54
N GLY A 255 -15.33 -10.90 4.15
CA GLY A 255 -14.39 -10.02 3.45
C GLY A 255 -13.09 -10.73 3.05
N GLU A 256 -12.13 -9.98 2.51
CA GLU A 256 -10.87 -10.50 1.94
C GLU A 256 -10.18 -11.53 2.84
N ASN A 257 -9.93 -11.22 4.11
CA ASN A 257 -9.24 -12.15 5.02
C ASN A 257 -10.01 -13.46 5.21
N THR A 258 -11.33 -13.37 5.37
CA THR A 258 -12.22 -14.52 5.54
C THR A 258 -12.22 -15.36 4.25
N CYS A 259 -12.37 -14.71 3.09
CA CYS A 259 -12.41 -15.35 1.78
C CYS A 259 -11.08 -16.02 1.41
N THR A 260 -9.95 -15.36 1.64
CA THR A 260 -8.61 -15.90 1.42
C THR A 260 -8.37 -17.15 2.27
N ARG A 261 -8.75 -17.11 3.56
CA ARG A 261 -8.59 -18.27 4.45
C ARG A 261 -9.52 -19.43 4.09
N LEU A 262 -10.66 -19.14 3.48
CA LEU A 262 -11.58 -20.13 2.91
C LEU A 262 -11.11 -20.68 1.55
N GLY A 263 -10.04 -20.14 0.98
CA GLY A 263 -9.56 -20.51 -0.36
C GLY A 263 -10.51 -20.06 -1.48
N LEU A 264 -11.18 -18.92 -1.30
CA LEU A 264 -11.99 -18.24 -2.31
C LEU A 264 -11.12 -17.28 -3.15
N VAL A 265 -9.99 -17.77 -3.64
CA VAL A 265 -8.98 -17.01 -4.43
C VAL A 265 -8.79 -17.56 -5.85
N GLU A 266 -9.59 -18.55 -6.23
CA GLU A 266 -9.48 -19.30 -7.49
C GLU A 266 -10.55 -18.88 -8.51
N TYR A 267 -10.58 -19.49 -9.70
CA TYR A 267 -11.72 -19.35 -10.60
C TYR A 267 -12.75 -20.45 -10.32
N ALA A 268 -13.98 -20.06 -10.01
CA ALA A 268 -15.13 -20.95 -9.90
C ALA A 268 -15.99 -20.84 -11.15
N ILE A 269 -16.23 -21.97 -11.81
CA ILE A 269 -17.05 -22.07 -13.02
C ILE A 269 -18.32 -22.83 -12.67
N PHE A 270 -19.46 -22.12 -12.67
CA PHE A 270 -20.78 -22.71 -12.50
C PHE A 270 -21.39 -22.98 -13.87
N ALA A 271 -21.42 -24.24 -14.28
CA ALA A 271 -22.05 -24.66 -15.52
C ALA A 271 -23.53 -25.00 -15.32
N LYS A 272 -24.37 -24.66 -16.31
CA LYS A 272 -25.75 -25.16 -16.33
C LYS A 272 -25.76 -26.69 -16.47
N LYS A 273 -26.81 -27.31 -15.95
CA LYS A 273 -27.01 -28.76 -16.10
C LYS A 273 -27.05 -29.13 -17.59
N ASN A 274 -26.27 -30.15 -17.97
CA ASN A 274 -26.09 -30.62 -19.35
C ASN A 274 -25.35 -29.63 -20.29
N SER A 275 -24.61 -28.65 -19.76
CA SER A 275 -23.70 -27.84 -20.57
C SER A 275 -22.65 -28.71 -21.25
N LYS A 276 -22.43 -28.49 -22.54
CA LYS A 276 -21.44 -29.22 -23.34
C LYS A 276 -20.28 -28.30 -23.69
N ALA A 277 -19.05 -28.78 -23.47
CA ALA A 277 -17.88 -28.11 -24.02
C ALA A 277 -17.93 -28.17 -25.56
N VAL A 278 -17.52 -27.09 -26.22
CA VAL A 278 -17.59 -26.98 -27.68
C VAL A 278 -16.44 -27.76 -28.34
N SER A 279 -15.25 -27.78 -27.74
CA SER A 279 -14.06 -28.56 -28.16
C SER A 279 -12.89 -28.35 -27.18
N ASP A 280 -11.82 -29.15 -27.30
CA ASP A 280 -10.48 -28.75 -26.85
C ASP A 280 -9.83 -27.79 -27.87
N LEU A 281 -8.72 -27.12 -27.50
CA LEU A 281 -7.97 -26.24 -28.42
C LEU A 281 -7.38 -26.95 -29.65
N ASN A 282 -7.46 -28.29 -29.74
CA ASN A 282 -6.97 -29.10 -30.85
C ASN A 282 -8.08 -29.61 -31.78
N ASN A 283 -9.33 -29.14 -31.62
CA ASN A 283 -10.49 -29.58 -32.41
C ASN A 283 -10.77 -31.09 -32.32
N THR A 284 -10.35 -31.74 -31.23
CA THR A 284 -10.73 -33.13 -30.98
C THR A 284 -12.20 -33.15 -30.53
N PRO A 285 -13.11 -33.89 -31.18
CA PRO A 285 -14.49 -33.99 -30.75
C PRO A 285 -14.56 -34.55 -29.32
N ALA A 286 -15.13 -33.80 -28.39
CA ALA A 286 -15.38 -34.24 -27.02
C ALA A 286 -16.63 -35.15 -26.98
N ASP A 287 -16.64 -36.22 -27.78
CA ASP A 287 -17.80 -37.12 -27.86
C ASP A 287 -17.99 -37.95 -26.58
N ASP A 288 -16.98 -37.99 -25.70
CA ASP A 288 -16.97 -38.81 -24.47
C ASP A 288 -16.81 -38.01 -23.17
N PHE A 289 -16.90 -36.66 -23.21
CA PHE A 289 -16.72 -35.85 -22.00
C PHE A 289 -17.78 -34.75 -21.89
N ASP A 290 -18.90 -35.08 -21.28
CA ASP A 290 -19.80 -34.07 -20.72
C ASP A 290 -19.03 -33.31 -19.63
N VAL A 291 -19.13 -31.99 -19.61
CA VAL A 291 -18.82 -31.21 -18.41
C VAL A 291 -19.96 -31.54 -17.44
N VAL A 292 -19.90 -32.73 -16.84
CA VAL A 292 -20.93 -33.20 -15.94
C VAL A 292 -20.77 -32.38 -14.66
N ALA A 293 -21.43 -31.21 -14.62
CA ALA A 293 -21.96 -30.71 -13.38
C ALA A 293 -22.97 -31.78 -12.92
N THR A 294 -22.48 -32.84 -12.28
CA THR A 294 -23.28 -33.88 -11.63
C THR A 294 -24.21 -33.22 -10.62
N ASP A 295 -23.79 -32.06 -10.11
CA ASP A 295 -24.52 -31.13 -9.28
C ASP A 295 -24.34 -29.67 -9.79
N PRO A 296 -25.41 -28.95 -10.16
CA PRO A 296 -25.33 -27.53 -10.50
C PRO A 296 -24.89 -26.62 -9.33
N HIS A 297 -24.82 -27.16 -8.12
CA HIS A 297 -24.30 -26.46 -6.93
C HIS A 297 -22.79 -26.66 -6.74
N GLN A 298 -22.13 -27.55 -7.46
CA GLN A 298 -20.69 -27.79 -7.33
C GLN A 298 -19.94 -27.11 -8.49
N PRO A 299 -19.11 -26.07 -8.23
CA PRO A 299 -18.35 -25.40 -9.27
C PRO A 299 -17.16 -26.27 -9.71
N LEU A 300 -16.76 -26.08 -10.96
CA LEU A 300 -15.47 -26.55 -11.45
C LEU A 300 -14.42 -25.49 -11.14
N PHE A 301 -13.25 -25.92 -10.68
CA PHE A 301 -12.14 -25.03 -10.38
C PHE A 301 -11.22 -24.92 -11.60
N ALA A 302 -10.91 -23.70 -12.00
CA ALA A 302 -10.01 -23.42 -13.11
C ALA A 302 -8.70 -22.77 -12.65
N ASN A 303 -7.61 -23.10 -13.33
CA ASN A 303 -6.30 -22.46 -13.16
C ASN A 303 -6.31 -21.05 -13.76
N TRP A 304 -6.97 -20.86 -14.89
CA TRP A 304 -7.14 -19.58 -15.56
C TRP A 304 -8.40 -19.57 -16.42
N VAL A 305 -8.89 -18.36 -16.72
CA VAL A 305 -10.02 -18.10 -17.64
C VAL A 305 -9.66 -16.95 -18.57
N LYS A 306 -10.09 -17.02 -19.82
CA LYS A 306 -9.96 -15.98 -20.85
C LYS A 306 -11.33 -15.67 -21.45
N ASP A 307 -11.65 -14.38 -21.53
CA ASP A 307 -12.84 -13.87 -22.20
C ASP A 307 -12.65 -13.96 -23.73
N GLU A 308 -13.54 -14.70 -24.40
CA GLU A 308 -13.67 -14.71 -25.85
C GLU A 308 -15.08 -14.21 -26.21
N GLU A 309 -15.26 -13.60 -27.39
CA GLU A 309 -16.49 -12.86 -27.75
C GLU A 309 -17.80 -13.56 -27.31
N GLU A 310 -18.00 -14.82 -27.73
CA GLU A 310 -19.19 -15.64 -27.42
C GLU A 310 -18.95 -16.76 -26.39
N HIS A 311 -17.70 -16.95 -25.93
CA HIS A 311 -17.29 -18.13 -25.14
C HIS A 311 -16.35 -17.75 -23.98
N TRP A 312 -16.22 -18.65 -23.01
CA TRP A 312 -15.12 -18.66 -22.06
C TRP A 312 -14.14 -19.75 -22.43
N LEU A 313 -12.85 -19.40 -22.50
CA LEU A 313 -11.75 -20.37 -22.61
C LEU A 313 -11.11 -20.54 -21.24
N PHE A 314 -10.94 -21.77 -20.75
CA PHE A 314 -10.38 -22.01 -19.41
C PHE A 314 -9.67 -23.37 -19.28
N GLU A 315 -8.82 -23.50 -18.28
CA GLU A 315 -8.15 -24.77 -17.93
C GLU A 315 -8.61 -25.23 -16.53
N LEU A 316 -9.08 -26.48 -16.41
CA LEU A 316 -9.52 -27.05 -15.12
C LEU A 316 -8.34 -27.52 -14.25
N LYS A 317 -8.51 -27.42 -12.93
CA LYS A 317 -7.49 -27.72 -11.92
C LYS A 317 -7.33 -29.22 -11.61
N GLU A 318 -8.32 -30.07 -11.88
CA GLU A 318 -8.25 -31.51 -11.54
C GLU A 318 -7.69 -32.41 -12.66
N GLU A 319 -6.63 -33.13 -12.30
CA GLU A 319 -5.96 -34.18 -13.08
C GLU A 319 -6.81 -35.46 -13.13
N VAL A 320 -7.68 -35.62 -14.12
CA VAL A 320 -8.21 -36.97 -14.44
C VAL A 320 -7.83 -37.42 -15.86
N LYS A 321 -7.53 -36.53 -16.81
CA LYS A 321 -7.14 -36.94 -18.18
C LYS A 321 -6.12 -36.03 -18.90
N GLY A 322 -5.32 -35.23 -18.20
CA GLY A 322 -4.35 -34.31 -18.82
C GLY A 322 -4.91 -32.89 -18.97
N GLN A 323 -3.99 -31.91 -19.08
CA GLN A 323 -4.31 -30.49 -19.23
C GLN A 323 -5.01 -30.26 -20.58
N PHE A 324 -6.31 -30.00 -20.53
CA PHE A 324 -7.07 -29.57 -21.70
C PHE A 324 -7.63 -28.17 -21.44
N ASN A 325 -7.57 -27.36 -22.49
CA ASN A 325 -8.16 -26.04 -22.53
C ASN A 325 -9.57 -26.17 -23.10
N TRP A 326 -10.55 -25.67 -22.36
CA TRP A 326 -11.97 -25.89 -22.59
C TRP A 326 -12.64 -24.62 -23.06
N LEU A 327 -13.48 -24.74 -24.08
CA LEU A 327 -14.28 -23.63 -24.60
C LEU A 327 -15.77 -23.87 -24.32
N LEU A 328 -16.41 -23.01 -23.52
CA LEU A 328 -17.85 -23.10 -23.23
C LEU A 328 -18.59 -21.79 -23.58
N PRO A 329 -19.84 -21.85 -24.09
CA PRO A 329 -20.59 -20.64 -24.41
C PRO A 329 -20.89 -19.83 -23.15
N LYS A 330 -20.74 -18.50 -23.20
CA LYS A 330 -21.03 -17.61 -22.05
C LYS A 330 -22.46 -17.75 -21.52
N LYS A 331 -23.41 -18.07 -22.40
CA LYS A 331 -24.81 -18.32 -22.03
C LYS A 331 -25.01 -19.56 -21.15
N ASP A 332 -24.05 -20.48 -21.11
CA ASP A 332 -24.17 -21.79 -20.48
C ASP A 332 -23.32 -21.94 -19.21
N VAL A 333 -22.52 -20.92 -18.88
CA VAL A 333 -21.67 -20.89 -17.69
C VAL A 333 -21.64 -19.50 -17.04
N VAL A 334 -21.44 -19.47 -15.73
CA VAL A 334 -21.09 -18.26 -14.98
C VAL A 334 -19.69 -18.46 -14.41
N VAL A 335 -18.78 -17.54 -14.73
CA VAL A 335 -17.42 -17.52 -14.19
C VAL A 335 -17.36 -16.50 -13.05
N ILE A 336 -16.79 -16.91 -11.93
CA ILE A 336 -16.47 -16.04 -10.81
C ILE A 336 -14.99 -16.19 -10.52
N HIS A 337 -14.26 -15.08 -10.49
CA HIS A 337 -12.91 -15.06 -9.93
C HIS A 337 -13.01 -14.68 -8.45
N GLY A 338 -12.30 -15.43 -7.61
CA GLY A 338 -12.16 -15.18 -6.18
C GLY A 338 -11.59 -13.80 -5.86
N TYR A 339 -11.45 -13.54 -4.56
CA TYR A 339 -10.61 -12.43 -4.12
C TYR A 339 -9.20 -12.64 -4.72
N SER A 340 -8.71 -11.67 -5.50
CA SER A 340 -7.33 -11.69 -5.95
C SER A 340 -6.44 -11.60 -4.73
N SER A 341 -5.50 -12.54 -4.57
CA SER A 341 -4.31 -12.26 -3.79
C SER A 341 -3.21 -11.81 -4.76
N PRO A 342 -2.89 -10.51 -4.86
CA PRO A 342 -1.54 -10.13 -4.50
C PRO A 342 -1.34 -10.54 -3.03
N ILE A 343 -0.14 -10.98 -2.66
CA ILE A 343 0.29 -10.70 -1.27
C ILE A 343 0.00 -9.21 -1.08
N HIS A 344 -0.83 -8.81 -0.11
CA HIS A 344 -0.77 -7.53 0.62
C HIS A 344 -2.14 -7.02 1.12
N ASP A 345 -2.14 -6.63 2.39
CA ASP A 345 -2.68 -5.35 2.87
C ASP A 345 -4.10 -4.91 2.43
N LEU A 346 -5.08 -5.28 3.26
CA LEU A 346 -6.43 -4.68 3.38
C LEU A 346 -6.44 -3.15 3.63
N ASP A 347 -6.94 -2.29 2.74
CA ASP A 347 -8.17 -1.51 3.01
C ASP A 347 -8.57 -0.52 1.89
N ASP A 348 -9.82 -0.05 2.02
CA ASP A 348 -10.41 1.22 1.58
C ASP A 348 -10.90 1.31 0.12
N THR A 349 -12.14 1.71 -0.23
CA THR A 349 -13.19 2.56 0.37
C THR A 349 -14.47 2.49 -0.50
N VAL A 350 -15.63 3.04 -0.06
CA VAL A 350 -16.68 3.52 -1.01
C VAL A 350 -17.22 4.91 -0.61
N ALA A 351 -17.36 5.75 -1.64
CA ALA A 351 -17.71 7.16 -1.64
C ALA A 351 -19.22 7.49 -1.75
N THR A 352 -19.56 8.67 -1.22
CA THR A 352 -20.57 9.68 -1.65
C THR A 352 -22.00 9.27 -2.06
N GLY A 353 -22.99 9.78 -1.31
CA GLY A 353 -24.37 9.98 -1.75
C GLY A 353 -25.28 10.39 -0.57
N ASP A 354 -25.86 11.59 -0.62
CA ASP A 354 -26.54 12.29 0.47
C ASP A 354 -27.60 11.46 1.23
N ILE A 355 -27.40 11.31 2.54
CA ILE A 355 -28.42 10.91 3.50
C ILE A 355 -28.59 12.05 4.50
N VAL A 356 -29.82 12.53 4.61
CA VAL A 356 -30.27 13.52 5.59
C VAL A 356 -29.79 13.10 6.98
N MET A 357 -28.93 13.91 7.59
CA MET A 357 -28.48 13.76 8.96
C MET A 357 -29.67 13.87 9.92
N SER A 358 -30.23 12.74 10.35
CA SER A 358 -30.92 12.69 11.63
C SER A 358 -29.87 12.48 12.72
N GLN A 359 -29.69 13.52 13.53
CA GLN A 359 -28.88 13.49 14.75
C GLN A 359 -29.29 12.35 15.70
N ALA A 360 -28.30 11.91 16.49
CA ALA A 360 -28.29 10.89 17.56
C ALA A 360 -28.21 9.44 17.03
N ASP A 361 -27.19 8.63 17.35
CA ASP A 361 -26.54 8.47 18.65
C ASP A 361 -25.13 7.83 18.47
N VAL A 362 -24.06 8.58 18.70
CA VAL A 362 -22.70 8.05 18.96
C VAL A 362 -22.27 8.70 20.27
N SER A 363 -22.20 7.94 21.36
CA SER A 363 -21.68 8.48 22.62
C SER A 363 -20.18 8.70 22.48
N GLN A 364 -19.79 9.91 22.11
CA GLN A 364 -18.41 10.36 22.00
C GLN A 364 -17.69 10.20 23.36
N GLY A 365 -16.50 9.59 23.38
CA GLY A 365 -15.75 9.35 24.62
C GLY A 365 -15.25 10.63 25.26
N ARG A 366 -15.07 10.63 26.59
CA ARG A 366 -14.59 11.78 27.39
C ARG A 366 -13.36 12.46 26.77
N TRP A 367 -12.38 11.67 26.34
CA TRP A 367 -11.12 12.19 25.81
C TRP A 367 -11.21 12.61 24.34
N ASP A 368 -12.17 12.09 23.58
CA ASP A 368 -12.45 12.53 22.20
C ASP A 368 -13.07 13.93 22.20
N LEU A 369 -13.99 14.18 23.15
CA LEU A 369 -14.55 15.51 23.40
C LEU A 369 -13.47 16.49 23.88
N ALA A 370 -12.60 16.05 24.80
CA ALA A 370 -11.50 16.86 25.29
C ALA A 370 -10.53 17.26 24.17
N LEU A 371 -10.20 16.34 23.26
CA LEU A 371 -9.35 16.63 22.10
C LEU A 371 -9.97 17.69 21.20
N GLU A 372 -11.28 17.60 20.94
CA GLU A 372 -12.00 18.54 20.08
C GLU A 372 -11.85 20.00 20.52
N VAL A 373 -11.97 20.23 21.82
CA VAL A 373 -11.95 21.59 22.39
C VAL A 373 -10.57 22.00 22.90
N SER A 374 -9.55 21.16 22.73
CA SER A 374 -8.21 21.44 23.22
C SER A 374 -7.59 22.66 22.54
N PRO A 375 -7.22 23.71 23.29
CA PRO A 375 -6.62 24.89 22.69
C PRO A 375 -5.18 24.59 22.28
N THR A 376 -4.83 25.01 21.05
CA THR A 376 -3.48 24.86 20.52
C THR A 376 -3.02 26.07 19.72
N GLN A 377 -1.73 26.38 19.82
CA GLN A 377 -1.01 27.31 18.94
C GLN A 377 -0.29 26.60 17.79
N GLY A 378 -0.27 25.26 17.77
CA GLY A 378 0.52 24.44 16.87
C GLY A 378 2.02 24.53 17.16
N CYS A 379 2.84 24.12 16.20
CA CYS A 379 4.27 24.01 16.39
C CYS A 379 4.98 25.37 16.42
N ALA A 380 6.08 25.48 17.15
CA ALA A 380 6.98 26.61 17.06
C ALA A 380 7.73 26.60 15.71
N LEU A 381 8.32 27.74 15.35
CA LEU A 381 9.17 27.84 14.16
C LEU A 381 10.34 26.84 14.22
N ALA A 382 10.92 26.61 15.40
CA ALA A 382 12.00 25.65 15.61
C ALA A 382 11.61 24.19 15.30
N THR A 383 10.32 23.86 15.37
CA THR A 383 9.79 22.56 14.92
C THR A 383 9.47 22.58 13.43
N ALA A 384 9.01 23.71 12.89
CA ALA A 384 8.61 23.83 11.49
C ALA A 384 9.79 23.96 10.50
N GLU A 385 10.86 24.67 10.86
CA GLU A 385 12.00 24.93 9.97
C GLU A 385 12.71 23.64 9.51
N PRO A 386 13.00 22.66 10.40
CA PRO A 386 13.58 21.38 9.98
C PRO A 386 12.70 20.60 9.00
N GLU A 387 11.38 20.85 9.00
CA GLU A 387 10.38 20.22 8.13
C GLU A 387 10.25 20.93 6.77
N GLY A 388 11.09 21.95 6.52
CA GLY A 388 11.05 22.78 5.32
C GLY A 388 9.90 23.78 5.29
N LEU A 389 9.32 24.13 6.45
CA LEU A 389 8.22 25.08 6.56
C LEU A 389 8.73 26.44 7.05
N SER A 390 8.27 27.52 6.42
CA SER A 390 8.76 28.89 6.66
C SER A 390 8.11 29.60 7.85
N SER A 391 7.14 28.96 8.51
CA SER A 391 6.43 29.49 9.67
C SER A 391 6.07 28.38 10.65
N GLY A 392 6.02 28.69 11.95
CA GLY A 392 5.30 27.84 12.91
C GLY A 392 3.78 28.01 12.83
N GLY A 393 3.07 27.37 13.74
CA GLY A 393 1.64 27.50 13.94
C GLY A 393 0.87 26.23 13.60
N VAL A 394 -0.45 26.29 13.82
CA VAL A 394 -1.39 25.18 13.57
C VAL A 394 -1.32 24.65 12.14
N ALA A 395 -1.24 25.53 11.15
CA ALA A 395 -1.16 25.14 9.74
C ALA A 395 0.09 24.29 9.43
N SER A 396 1.21 24.59 10.08
CA SER A 396 2.45 23.82 9.93
C SER A 396 2.35 22.46 10.61
N SER A 397 1.77 22.39 11.81
CA SER A 397 1.45 21.11 12.46
C SER A 397 0.53 20.24 11.59
N HIS A 398 -0.49 20.82 10.99
CA HIS A 398 -1.41 20.12 10.08
C HIS A 398 -0.67 19.60 8.85
N GLU A 399 0.20 20.39 8.24
CA GLU A 399 0.98 19.99 7.08
C GLU A 399 1.95 18.84 7.42
N ILE A 400 2.60 18.87 8.58
CA ILE A 400 3.44 17.77 9.04
C ILE A 400 2.61 16.51 9.23
N MET A 401 1.48 16.60 9.95
CA MET A 401 0.60 15.45 10.16
C MET A 401 0.06 14.88 8.85
N ARG A 402 -0.32 15.75 7.90
CA ARG A 402 -0.78 15.35 6.56
C ARG A 402 0.27 14.52 5.83
N ARG A 403 1.55 14.92 5.92
CA ARG A 403 2.67 14.18 5.31
C ARG A 403 2.86 12.84 5.98
N ASP A 404 2.80 12.79 7.31
CA ASP A 404 3.01 11.56 8.06
C ASP A 404 1.88 10.55 7.82
N LEU A 405 0.61 10.99 7.81
CA LEU A 405 -0.55 10.15 7.53
C LEU A 405 -0.50 9.52 6.14
N ALA A 406 0.15 10.17 5.16
CA ALA A 406 0.28 9.61 3.82
C ALA A 406 1.07 8.28 3.79
N ASN A 407 1.90 8.02 4.81
CA ASN A 407 2.68 6.80 4.94
C ASN A 407 2.04 5.77 5.89
N LEU A 408 0.90 6.10 6.50
CA LEU A 408 0.21 5.21 7.41
C LEU A 408 -0.67 4.25 6.61
N THR A 409 -0.32 2.96 6.63
CA THR A 409 -1.19 1.97 6.01
C THR A 409 -2.45 1.74 6.86
N PRO A 410 -3.58 1.37 6.23
CA PRO A 410 -4.78 1.04 6.97
C PRO A 410 -4.60 -0.08 8.00
N GLN A 411 -3.74 -1.07 7.75
CA GLN A 411 -3.46 -2.14 8.72
C GLN A 411 -2.73 -1.60 9.95
N ARG A 412 -1.78 -0.68 9.74
CA ARG A 412 -1.12 0.03 10.85
C ARG A 412 -2.14 0.86 11.62
N LEU A 413 -2.98 1.64 10.93
CA LEU A 413 -4.05 2.42 11.54
C LEU A 413 -5.01 1.54 12.35
N ALA A 414 -5.43 0.39 11.81
CA ALA A 414 -6.30 -0.57 12.48
C ALA A 414 -5.63 -1.15 13.74
N GLY A 415 -4.34 -1.45 13.69
CA GLY A 415 -3.55 -1.83 14.86
C GLY A 415 -3.53 -0.75 15.95
N LEU A 416 -3.37 0.52 15.56
CA LEU A 416 -3.43 1.64 16.49
C LEU A 416 -4.85 1.84 17.06
N LYS A 417 -5.91 1.69 16.25
CA LYS A 417 -7.32 1.74 16.67
C LYS A 417 -7.62 0.66 17.73
N LYS A 418 -7.08 -0.55 17.60
CA LYS A 418 -7.21 -1.61 18.63
C LYS A 418 -6.63 -1.20 19.99
N VAL A 419 -5.45 -0.57 19.99
CA VAL A 419 -4.82 -0.09 21.23
C VAL A 419 -5.58 1.12 21.80
N SER A 420 -6.02 2.03 20.94
CA SER A 420 -6.88 3.17 21.28
C SER A 420 -8.13 2.73 22.04
N ASP A 421 -8.87 1.75 21.49
CA ASP A 421 -10.08 1.21 22.10
C ASP A 421 -9.82 0.55 23.47
N ARG A 422 -8.68 -0.14 23.59
CA ARG A 422 -8.29 -0.86 24.82
C ARG A 422 -7.90 0.11 25.94
N LEU A 423 -7.12 1.13 25.61
CA LEU A 423 -6.55 2.06 26.60
C LEU A 423 -7.34 3.35 26.78
N LYS A 424 -8.42 3.53 26.01
CA LYS A 424 -9.31 4.71 26.06
C LYS A 424 -8.50 5.99 25.86
N VAL A 425 -7.68 6.01 24.81
CA VAL A 425 -6.92 7.17 24.34
C VAL A 425 -7.32 7.38 22.88
N PRO A 426 -7.73 8.60 22.47
CA PRO A 426 -8.10 8.86 21.08
C PRO A 426 -6.99 8.41 20.13
N VAL A 427 -7.33 7.72 19.05
CA VAL A 427 -6.33 7.20 18.10
C VAL A 427 -5.54 8.34 17.45
N GLU A 428 -6.15 9.50 17.31
CA GLU A 428 -5.56 10.75 16.86
C GLU A 428 -4.39 11.20 17.74
N ILE A 429 -4.48 10.99 19.06
CA ILE A 429 -3.37 11.28 19.99
C ILE A 429 -2.23 10.29 19.76
N ILE A 430 -2.53 9.01 19.55
CA ILE A 430 -1.50 7.99 19.25
C ILE A 430 -0.76 8.37 17.96
N LEU A 431 -1.51 8.73 16.93
CA LEU A 431 -0.99 9.16 15.63
C LEU A 431 -0.15 10.43 15.74
N ALA A 432 -0.63 11.44 16.47
CA ALA A 432 0.09 12.69 16.65
C ALA A 432 1.37 12.55 17.49
N LEU A 433 1.35 11.71 18.53
CA LEU A 433 2.56 11.36 19.29
C LEU A 433 3.55 10.64 18.38
N ALA A 434 3.10 9.63 17.62
CA ALA A 434 3.98 8.89 16.74
C ALA A 434 4.54 9.74 15.58
N SER A 435 3.74 10.67 15.06
CA SER A 435 4.15 11.73 14.13
C SER A 435 5.24 12.61 14.76
N ARG A 436 5.01 13.15 15.96
CA ARG A 436 5.97 14.02 16.64
C ARG A 436 7.26 13.32 17.06
N GLU A 437 7.18 12.06 17.46
CA GLU A 437 8.33 11.28 17.96
C GLU A 437 9.20 10.72 16.84
N SER A 438 8.60 10.31 15.72
CA SER A 438 9.34 9.57 14.69
C SER A 438 8.83 9.71 13.26
N HIS A 439 7.91 10.65 13.00
CA HIS A 439 7.17 10.73 11.73
C HIS A 439 6.52 9.41 11.36
N LEU A 440 5.76 8.83 12.31
CA LEU A 440 5.16 7.50 12.17
C LEU A 440 6.19 6.45 11.72
N GLY A 441 7.37 6.49 12.33
CA GLY A 441 8.45 5.52 12.09
C GLY A 441 9.44 5.90 11.00
N ALA A 442 9.20 6.95 10.20
CA ALA A 442 10.09 7.34 9.11
C ALA A 442 11.50 7.74 9.57
N LEU A 443 11.66 8.23 10.81
CA LEU A 443 12.95 8.60 11.38
C LEU A 443 13.74 7.45 12.03
N LEU A 444 13.14 6.26 12.18
CA LEU A 444 13.76 5.16 12.91
C LEU A 444 14.92 4.54 12.11
N GLY A 445 16.04 4.28 12.79
CA GLY A 445 17.26 3.78 12.17
C GLY A 445 18.03 4.83 11.36
N LEU A 446 17.67 6.11 11.45
CA LEU A 446 18.41 7.22 10.86
C LEU A 446 19.41 7.83 11.86
N PHE A 447 20.28 8.73 11.42
CA PHE A 447 21.19 9.52 12.29
C PHE A 447 22.09 8.69 13.23
N GLY A 448 22.53 7.51 12.78
CA GLY A 448 23.39 6.61 13.57
C GLY A 448 22.64 5.67 14.51
N ASN A 449 21.32 5.55 14.36
CA ASN A 449 20.50 4.58 15.07
C ASN A 449 20.39 3.25 14.30
N GLU A 450 20.19 2.16 15.04
CA GLU A 450 19.84 0.84 14.52
C GLU A 450 18.38 0.81 14.05
N PRO A 451 18.00 -0.09 13.13
CA PRO A 451 16.61 -0.20 12.65
C PRO A 451 15.59 -0.27 13.80
N GLY A 452 14.55 0.55 13.72
CA GLY A 452 13.51 0.64 14.75
C GLY A 452 13.88 1.50 15.97
N TRP A 453 15.12 1.99 16.06
CA TRP A 453 15.58 2.85 17.15
C TRP A 453 15.69 4.32 16.75
N GLY A 454 15.53 5.21 17.72
CA GLY A 454 15.84 6.64 17.66
C GLY A 454 16.54 7.12 18.94
N ASP A 455 16.69 8.43 19.10
CA ASP A 455 17.45 9.10 20.18
C ASP A 455 18.79 8.40 20.53
N ARG A 456 19.70 8.26 19.56
CA ARG A 456 21.03 7.63 19.75
C ARG A 456 20.92 6.22 20.37
N ASN A 457 20.04 5.42 19.78
CA ASN A 457 19.69 4.06 20.17
C ASN A 457 19.09 3.95 21.56
N GLN A 458 18.56 5.03 22.14
CA GLN A 458 17.94 4.99 23.47
C GLN A 458 16.44 4.74 23.41
N ALA A 459 15.78 5.04 22.30
CA ALA A 459 14.32 4.97 22.20
C ALA A 459 13.87 4.01 21.09
N TRP A 460 12.89 3.16 21.38
CA TRP A 460 12.37 2.15 20.45
C TRP A 460 11.02 2.55 19.86
N GLY A 461 10.82 2.20 18.58
CA GLY A 461 9.53 2.16 17.91
C GLY A 461 8.94 3.53 17.60
N ILE A 462 7.76 3.53 16.97
CA ILE A 462 7.13 4.77 16.45
C ILE A 462 6.79 5.82 17.51
N LEU A 463 6.72 5.40 18.78
CA LEU A 463 6.38 6.22 19.94
C LEU A 463 7.58 6.42 20.88
N GLN A 464 8.78 6.01 20.43
CA GLN A 464 10.06 6.31 21.08
C GLN A 464 10.11 5.97 22.59
N VAL A 465 9.76 4.73 22.95
CA VAL A 465 9.85 4.28 24.35
C VAL A 465 11.32 4.18 24.76
N ASP A 466 11.71 4.95 25.78
CA ASP A 466 13.09 5.06 26.24
C ASP A 466 13.53 3.84 27.07
N LYS A 467 14.53 3.12 26.55
CA LYS A 467 15.06 1.88 27.16
C LYS A 467 15.83 2.12 28.47
N ARG A 468 16.22 3.36 28.76
CA ARG A 468 16.89 3.72 30.02
C ARG A 468 15.94 3.63 31.20
N PHE A 469 14.63 3.78 30.96
CA PHE A 469 13.60 3.80 31.98
C PHE A 469 12.61 2.62 31.88
N HIS A 470 12.60 1.92 30.74
CA HIS A 470 11.65 0.84 30.47
C HIS A 470 12.33 -0.39 29.88
N THR A 471 11.84 -1.57 30.23
CA THR A 471 12.10 -2.80 29.46
C THR A 471 11.25 -2.75 28.19
N ILE A 472 11.89 -2.78 27.02
CA ILE A 472 11.20 -2.59 25.74
C ILE A 472 10.41 -3.84 25.33
N ARG A 473 9.17 -3.64 24.87
CA ARG A 473 8.29 -4.66 24.27
C ARG A 473 8.18 -4.44 22.76
N GLY A 474 7.87 -5.50 22.02
CA GLY A 474 7.57 -5.39 20.60
C GLY A 474 8.79 -5.05 19.72
N LEU A 475 9.94 -5.68 20.00
CA LEU A 475 11.20 -5.46 19.28
C LEU A 475 11.21 -6.05 17.87
N ASP A 476 10.24 -6.88 17.56
CA ASP A 476 10.00 -7.49 16.25
C ASP A 476 9.50 -6.48 15.21
N ASP A 477 8.76 -5.46 15.66
CA ASP A 477 8.20 -4.45 14.77
C ASP A 477 8.00 -3.11 15.50
N PRO A 478 8.57 -2.00 14.99
CA PRO A 478 8.38 -0.65 15.53
C PRO A 478 6.92 -0.18 15.67
N PHE A 479 6.00 -0.80 14.94
CA PHE A 479 4.56 -0.58 14.98
C PHE A 479 3.80 -1.71 15.69
N SER A 480 4.49 -2.71 16.24
CA SER A 480 3.84 -3.85 16.89
C SER A 480 2.83 -3.39 17.95
N GLU A 481 1.72 -4.12 18.05
CA GLU A 481 0.69 -3.84 19.04
C GLU A 481 1.28 -3.84 20.47
N ALA A 482 2.26 -4.70 20.74
CA ALA A 482 2.95 -4.77 22.03
C ALA A 482 3.76 -3.51 22.37
N HIS A 483 4.43 -2.90 21.39
CA HIS A 483 5.14 -1.62 21.55
C HIS A 483 4.15 -0.47 21.75
N VAL A 484 3.14 -0.37 20.89
CA VAL A 484 2.14 0.71 20.94
C VAL A 484 1.35 0.65 22.26
N GLU A 485 0.94 -0.53 22.70
CA GLU A 485 0.27 -0.71 24.00
C GLU A 485 1.17 -0.28 25.17
N GLN A 486 2.47 -0.58 25.12
CA GLN A 486 3.42 -0.13 26.15
C GLN A 486 3.50 1.40 26.20
N ALA A 487 3.74 2.03 25.04
CA ALA A 487 3.88 3.48 24.93
C ALA A 487 2.62 4.21 25.37
N ILE A 488 1.45 3.78 24.87
CA ILE A 488 0.18 4.41 25.19
C ILE A 488 -0.26 4.09 26.63
N GLY A 489 0.17 2.98 27.21
CA GLY A 489 0.03 2.72 28.65
C GLY A 489 0.83 3.72 29.50
N ILE A 490 2.05 4.09 29.08
CA ILE A 490 2.85 5.15 29.73
C ILE A 490 2.13 6.49 29.61
N PHE A 491 1.67 6.85 28.41
CA PHE A 491 0.88 8.07 28.18
C PHE A 491 -0.37 8.13 29.06
N ALA A 492 -1.16 7.06 29.10
CA ALA A 492 -2.38 6.99 29.93
C ALA A 492 -2.06 7.14 31.43
N SER A 493 -0.95 6.55 31.89
CA SER A 493 -0.47 6.77 33.26
C SER A 493 -0.11 8.23 33.53
N TYR A 494 0.54 8.92 32.59
CA TYR A 494 0.82 10.35 32.71
C TYR A 494 -0.43 11.20 32.71
N ARG A 495 -1.42 10.91 31.87
CA ARG A 495 -2.74 11.56 31.89
C ARG A 495 -3.39 11.46 33.27
N ASP A 496 -3.41 10.27 33.85
CA ASP A 496 -4.01 10.04 35.16
C ASP A 496 -3.22 10.73 36.30
N GLN A 497 -1.90 10.83 36.16
CA GLN A 497 -1.04 11.59 37.08
C GLN A 497 -1.24 13.10 36.97
N VAL A 498 -1.38 13.64 35.74
CA VAL A 498 -1.68 15.05 35.50
C VAL A 498 -3.05 15.40 36.07
N GLN A 499 -4.07 14.57 35.85
CA GLN A 499 -5.41 14.75 36.45
C GLN A 499 -5.33 14.79 37.98
N ARG A 500 -4.57 13.89 38.60
CA ARG A 500 -4.40 13.85 40.06
C ARG A 500 -3.63 15.07 40.59
N LYS A 501 -2.63 15.53 39.84
CA LYS A 501 -1.85 16.72 40.20
C LYS A 501 -2.67 18.00 40.08
N HIS A 502 -3.56 18.05 39.09
CA HIS A 502 -4.40 19.21 38.75
C HIS A 502 -5.88 18.84 38.71
N PRO A 503 -6.51 18.50 39.85
CA PRO A 503 -7.87 17.98 39.89
C PRO A 503 -8.94 18.98 39.42
N GLY A 504 -8.62 20.28 39.36
CA GLY A 504 -9.51 21.33 38.88
C GLY A 504 -9.32 21.73 37.41
N TRP A 505 -8.40 21.08 36.68
CA TRP A 505 -8.26 21.34 35.24
C TRP A 505 -9.37 20.64 34.47
N ALA A 506 -9.87 21.33 33.45
CA ALA A 506 -10.76 20.73 32.46
C ALA A 506 -10.00 19.67 31.63
N ASP A 507 -10.74 18.73 31.06
CA ASP A 507 -10.19 17.52 30.44
C ASP A 507 -9.24 17.83 29.28
N GLU A 508 -9.50 18.89 28.53
CA GLU A 508 -8.65 19.35 27.44
C GLU A 508 -7.24 19.74 27.91
N PHE A 509 -7.14 20.38 29.07
CA PHE A 509 -5.85 20.76 29.66
C PHE A 509 -5.16 19.57 30.32
N VAL A 510 -5.92 18.59 30.82
CA VAL A 510 -5.37 17.33 31.31
C VAL A 510 -4.79 16.51 30.16
N LEU A 511 -5.50 16.40 29.04
CA LEU A 511 -5.07 15.68 27.85
C LEU A 511 -3.82 16.33 27.22
N LYS A 512 -3.82 17.66 27.05
CA LYS A 512 -2.64 18.40 26.58
C LYS A 512 -1.47 18.28 27.56
N GLY A 513 -1.75 18.34 28.87
CA GLY A 513 -0.75 18.11 29.91
C GLY A 513 -0.15 16.72 29.86
N ALA A 514 -0.93 15.69 29.49
CA ALA A 514 -0.41 14.34 29.27
C ALA A 514 0.57 14.27 28.09
N CYS A 515 0.28 14.97 27.00
CA CYS A 515 1.19 15.09 25.85
C CYS A 515 2.52 15.73 26.27
N VAL A 516 2.46 16.84 27.02
CA VAL A 516 3.66 17.49 27.60
C VAL A 516 4.44 16.52 28.51
N ALA A 517 3.72 15.80 29.38
CA ALA A 517 4.33 14.87 30.34
C ALA A 517 4.97 13.66 29.65
N TYR A 518 4.49 13.26 28.47
CA TYR A 518 5.11 12.20 27.67
C TYR A 518 6.55 12.56 27.27
N ASN A 519 6.79 13.82 26.92
CA ASN A 519 8.12 14.33 26.58
C ASN A 519 8.99 14.69 27.80
N SER A 520 8.40 15.31 28.82
CA SER A 520 9.15 16.02 29.88
C SER A 520 8.82 15.59 31.31
N GLY A 521 7.94 14.59 31.46
CA GLY A 521 7.45 14.11 32.75
C GLY A 521 6.40 15.01 33.40
N VAL A 522 5.62 14.43 34.32
CA VAL A 522 4.52 15.11 35.03
C VAL A 522 5.01 16.27 35.90
N SER A 523 6.27 16.25 36.33
CA SER A 523 6.89 17.36 37.07
C SER A 523 6.99 18.64 36.24
N ASN A 524 7.02 18.58 34.91
CA ASN A 524 7.07 19.78 34.07
C ASN A 524 5.70 20.47 33.93
N VAL A 525 4.61 19.70 34.03
CA VAL A 525 3.23 20.20 33.88
C VAL A 525 2.80 20.96 35.14
N GLN A 526 3.06 22.27 35.21
CA GLN A 526 2.81 23.10 36.41
C GLN A 526 1.61 24.04 36.26
N THR A 527 1.48 24.73 35.13
CA THR A 527 0.40 25.69 34.87
C THR A 527 -0.11 25.52 33.44
N ILE A 528 -1.35 25.92 33.18
CA ILE A 528 -1.94 25.83 31.83
C ILE A 528 -1.12 26.62 30.81
N ASN A 529 -0.79 27.88 31.12
CA ASN A 529 -0.08 28.76 30.18
C ASN A 529 1.40 28.41 30.02
N GLY A 530 2.01 27.74 31.01
CA GLY A 530 3.43 27.42 31.02
C GLY A 530 3.76 25.97 30.70
N MET A 531 2.77 25.11 30.39
CA MET A 531 3.01 23.67 30.34
C MET A 531 4.04 23.22 29.30
N ASN A 532 4.14 23.89 28.15
CA ASN A 532 5.15 23.51 27.15
C ASN A 532 6.55 24.03 27.48
N SER A 533 6.71 24.97 28.42
CA SER A 533 8.04 25.46 28.76
C SER A 533 8.91 24.32 29.29
N GLY A 534 10.07 24.10 28.70
CA GLY A 534 10.98 23.01 29.05
C GLY A 534 10.78 21.71 28.26
N THR A 535 9.76 21.60 27.40
CA THR A 535 9.67 20.50 26.43
C THR A 535 10.63 20.73 25.26
N THR A 536 10.88 19.69 24.45
CA THR A 536 11.54 19.87 23.15
C THR A 536 10.85 20.99 22.36
N HIS A 537 11.62 22.00 21.94
CA HIS A 537 11.18 23.23 21.24
C HIS A 537 10.13 24.10 21.96
N ASN A 538 9.83 23.82 23.22
CA ASN A 538 8.81 24.51 24.03
C ASN A 538 7.39 24.52 23.42
N ASP A 539 7.04 23.51 22.62
CA ASP A 539 5.76 23.46 21.88
C ASP A 539 5.09 22.08 21.87
N TYR A 540 5.64 21.09 22.58
CA TYR A 540 5.33 19.68 22.33
C TYR A 540 3.84 19.36 22.47
N GLY A 541 3.19 19.85 23.52
CA GLY A 541 1.76 19.66 23.73
C GLY A 541 0.89 20.45 22.74
N ASP A 542 1.31 21.66 22.34
CA ASP A 542 0.59 22.43 21.32
C ASP A 542 0.64 21.71 19.96
N ASP A 543 1.83 21.34 19.52
CA ASP A 543 2.02 20.67 18.24
C ASP A 543 1.27 19.33 18.18
N VAL A 544 1.41 18.48 19.20
CA VAL A 544 0.70 17.19 19.26
C VAL A 544 -0.82 17.37 19.20
N ILE A 545 -1.39 18.35 19.92
CA ILE A 545 -2.83 18.61 19.85
C ILE A 545 -3.25 19.08 18.46
N ALA A 546 -2.49 19.98 17.82
CA ALA A 546 -2.82 20.45 16.47
C ALA A 546 -2.75 19.31 15.44
N ARG A 547 -1.72 18.46 15.52
CA ARG A 547 -1.60 17.26 14.69
C ARG A 547 -2.77 16.29 14.92
N ALA A 548 -3.14 16.04 16.17
CA ALA A 548 -4.25 15.15 16.52
C ALA A 548 -5.60 15.67 16.01
N GLN A 549 -5.87 16.98 16.18
CA GLN A 549 -7.08 17.60 15.66
C GLN A 549 -7.18 17.49 14.14
N PHE A 550 -6.06 17.68 13.43
CA PHE A 550 -6.03 17.47 11.98
C PHE A 550 -6.29 16.01 11.60
N ALA A 551 -5.69 15.05 12.31
CA ALA A 551 -5.84 13.63 12.02
C ALA A 551 -7.30 13.18 12.11
N ARG A 552 -8.07 13.74 13.06
CA ARG A 552 -9.49 13.44 13.25
C ARG A 552 -10.34 13.62 11.98
N ASP A 553 -10.02 14.64 11.19
CA ASP A 553 -10.76 14.95 9.96
C ASP A 553 -10.32 14.10 8.76
N LYS A 554 -9.44 13.11 8.97
CA LYS A 554 -8.75 12.35 7.91
C LYS A 554 -8.79 10.84 8.05
N ILE A 555 -9.19 10.28 9.19
CA ILE A 555 -9.04 8.84 9.52
C ILE A 555 -10.33 8.13 9.93
#